data_AF-A0A956C1H0-F1
#
_entry.id   AF-A0A956C1H0-F1
#
_cell.length_a   1.000
_cell.length_b   1.000
_cell.length_c   1.000
_cell.angle_alpha   90.00
_cell.angle_beta   90.00
_cell.angle_gamma   90.00
#
_symmetry.space_group_name_H-M   'P 1'
#
loop_
_entity.id
_entity.type
_entity.pdbx_description
1 polymer ?
#
loop_
_entity_poly.entity_id
_entity_poly.type
_entity_poly.pdbx_seq_one_letter_code
_entity_poly.pdbx_strand_id
1 'polypeptide(L)'
;MPSRAKLLRLAAVPALFALGWLTASVRRGHPAAAAEPSDTHPTAEVAATTGAACVDDDAMRANANLVRQLAELNARAQRLEADKVAADARAAERQAAPSPLAVPRDEWTRMREAKTLRLRTPCSSWSGRARVSLRTPSHTRLSIGGHGGLASMRAEAAGLAPEELTAVEDAYKRAHARTWTKMRPACTDVVYERSEAPDNDAERLATCANRKLHVRAQQTQRAMDRVAELRAAGAGVDRTTTDEERILGALAESSETLAEELVHALGREKAARAVDYGIVCLDETTYMAERPRSGA
;
A
#
# COMPACT_ATOMS: atom_id res chain seq x y z
N MET A 1 -24.50 54.37 -8.88
CA MET A 1 -25.58 53.83 -8.02
C MET A 1 -25.17 52.42 -7.57
N PRO A 2 -25.08 52.17 -6.25
CA PRO A 2 -24.54 50.95 -5.68
C PRO A 2 -25.66 49.92 -5.45
N SER A 3 -25.35 48.62 -5.52
CA SER A 3 -26.03 47.67 -4.64
C SER A 3 -25.11 46.51 -4.32
N ARG A 4 -24.56 46.61 -3.10
CA ARG A 4 -23.89 45.56 -2.35
C ARG A 4 -24.98 44.73 -1.66
N ALA A 5 -24.91 43.41 -1.75
CA ALA A 5 -25.58 42.55 -0.77
C ALA A 5 -24.59 41.46 -0.31
N LYS A 6 -23.99 41.75 0.84
CA LYS A 6 -23.23 40.82 1.66
C LYS A 6 -24.21 39.85 2.32
N LEU A 7 -23.92 38.56 2.32
CA LEU A 7 -24.53 37.61 3.24
C LEU A 7 -23.42 36.92 4.04
N LEU A 8 -23.19 37.48 5.23
CA LEU A 8 -22.53 36.81 6.35
C LEU A 8 -23.36 35.59 6.75
N ARG A 9 -22.72 34.43 6.94
CA ARG A 9 -23.14 33.45 7.94
C ARG A 9 -21.93 32.98 8.72
N LEU A 10 -21.86 33.48 9.95
CA LEU A 10 -20.94 33.11 11.00
C LEU A 10 -21.68 32.19 11.98
N ALA A 11 -20.95 31.16 12.40
CA ALA A 11 -21.06 30.42 13.66
C ALA A 11 -22.31 29.54 13.93
N ALA A 12 -22.07 28.24 14.04
CA ALA A 12 -22.18 27.54 15.33
C ALA A 12 -21.49 26.18 15.27
N VAL A 13 -20.38 26.05 16.00
CA VAL A 13 -19.80 24.78 16.44
C VAL A 13 -20.58 24.32 17.67
N PRO A 14 -20.85 23.01 17.81
CA PRO A 14 -20.52 22.40 19.09
C PRO A 14 -19.61 21.18 18.89
N ALA A 15 -18.50 21.24 19.61
CA ALA A 15 -17.65 20.12 19.90
C ALA A 15 -18.42 19.12 20.79
N LEU A 16 -18.41 17.85 20.41
CA LEU A 16 -18.57 16.75 21.36
C LEU A 16 -17.50 15.71 21.09
N PHE A 17 -16.45 15.80 21.90
CA PHE A 17 -15.58 14.70 22.26
C PHE A 17 -16.39 13.70 23.10
N ALA A 18 -16.46 12.45 22.66
CA ALA A 18 -16.68 11.29 23.51
C ALA A 18 -15.95 10.12 22.83
N LEU A 19 -14.71 9.84 23.25
CA LEU A 19 -14.39 8.75 24.17
C LEU A 19 -14.94 7.39 23.70
N GLY A 20 -14.08 6.63 23.04
CA GLY A 20 -14.40 5.28 22.58
C GLY A 20 -13.19 4.48 22.09
N TRP A 21 -11.99 4.71 22.63
CA TRP A 21 -10.89 3.76 22.46
C TRP A 21 -11.10 2.59 23.42
N LEU A 22 -11.97 1.66 23.02
CA LEU A 22 -12.06 0.34 23.63
C LEU A 22 -10.80 -0.44 23.25
N THR A 23 -9.83 -0.40 24.14
CA THR A 23 -8.71 -1.33 24.19
C THR A 23 -9.26 -2.73 24.44
N ALA A 24 -9.42 -3.51 23.36
CA ALA A 24 -9.61 -4.95 23.44
C ALA A 24 -8.33 -5.58 23.98
N SER A 25 -8.18 -5.57 25.30
CA SER A 25 -7.21 -6.36 26.03
C SER A 25 -7.66 -7.83 25.94
N VAL A 26 -7.03 -8.58 25.04
CA VAL A 26 -7.15 -10.03 24.97
C VAL A 26 -6.59 -10.60 26.27
N ARG A 27 -7.49 -10.88 27.20
CA ARG A 27 -7.24 -11.63 28.42
C ARG A 27 -6.91 -13.06 27.99
N ARG A 28 -5.63 -13.41 27.91
CA ARG A 28 -5.19 -14.81 27.91
C ARG A 28 -5.62 -15.42 29.24
N GLY A 29 -6.73 -16.16 29.22
CA GLY A 29 -7.07 -17.06 30.31
C GLY A 29 -6.01 -18.14 30.40
N HIS A 30 -5.10 -18.01 31.38
CA HIS A 30 -4.43 -19.17 31.95
C HIS A 30 -5.48 -19.92 32.79
N PRO A 31 -5.77 -21.20 32.53
CA PRO A 31 -6.41 -22.01 33.54
C PRO A 31 -5.44 -22.14 34.71
N ALA A 32 -5.85 -21.59 35.86
CA ALA A 32 -5.20 -21.83 37.13
C ALA A 32 -5.28 -23.33 37.43
N ALA A 33 -4.12 -23.98 37.48
CA ALA A 33 -3.97 -25.28 38.09
C ALA A 33 -4.29 -25.13 39.59
N ALA A 34 -5.50 -25.52 39.97
CA ALA A 34 -5.80 -25.85 41.36
C ALA A 34 -5.17 -27.22 41.62
N ALA A 35 -4.02 -27.19 42.29
CA ALA A 35 -3.47 -28.35 42.96
C ALA A 35 -4.33 -28.66 44.19
N GLU A 36 -5.04 -29.77 44.16
CA GLU A 36 -5.50 -30.46 45.37
C GLU A 36 -4.70 -31.76 45.50
N PRO A 37 -3.91 -31.94 46.57
CA PRO A 37 -3.32 -33.22 46.91
C PRO A 37 -4.35 -34.03 47.70
N SER A 38 -5.07 -34.94 47.03
CA SER A 38 -5.73 -36.05 47.73
C SER A 38 -4.76 -37.21 47.85
N ASP A 39 -3.93 -37.13 48.88
CA ASP A 39 -3.32 -38.29 49.52
C ASP A 39 -4.45 -39.09 50.19
N THR A 40 -4.84 -40.20 49.58
CA THR A 40 -5.44 -41.32 50.29
C THR A 40 -5.16 -42.57 49.49
N HIS A 41 -4.00 -43.18 49.78
CA HIS A 41 -3.72 -44.57 49.43
C HIS A 41 -4.54 -45.49 50.34
N PRO A 42 -5.56 -46.22 49.84
CA PRO A 42 -5.90 -47.49 50.44
C PRO A 42 -4.77 -48.47 50.08
N THR A 43 -4.01 -48.89 51.08
CA THR A 43 -3.23 -50.14 51.02
C THR A 43 -4.21 -51.29 50.89
N ALA A 44 -4.64 -51.55 49.66
CA ALA A 44 -5.30 -52.78 49.29
C ALA A 44 -4.23 -53.86 49.18
N GLU A 45 -4.26 -54.75 50.15
CA GLU A 45 -3.57 -56.03 50.20
C GLU A 45 -3.74 -56.75 48.85
N VAL A 46 -2.67 -56.80 48.06
CA VAL A 46 -2.65 -57.52 46.79
C VAL A 46 -2.61 -59.00 47.12
N ALA A 47 -3.80 -59.60 47.25
CA ALA A 47 -3.96 -61.03 47.11
C ALA A 47 -3.42 -61.40 45.72
N ALA A 48 -2.32 -62.14 45.69
CA ALA A 48 -1.73 -62.67 44.48
C ALA A 48 -2.68 -63.72 43.89
N THR A 49 -3.65 -63.26 43.10
CA THR A 49 -4.48 -64.10 42.26
C THR A 49 -3.67 -64.47 41.02
N THR A 50 -2.82 -65.48 41.15
CA THR A 50 -2.34 -66.26 40.02
C THR A 50 -3.55 -66.91 39.34
N GLY A 51 -3.95 -66.43 38.16
CA GLY A 51 -5.03 -67.07 37.42
C GLY A 51 -5.50 -66.29 36.20
N ALA A 52 -5.04 -66.73 35.03
CA ALA A 52 -5.53 -66.41 33.69
C ALA A 52 -5.30 -64.97 33.20
N ALA A 53 -4.17 -64.77 32.53
CA ALA A 53 -4.04 -63.77 31.48
C ALA A 53 -4.99 -64.13 30.34
N CYS A 54 -6.27 -63.79 30.49
CA CYS A 54 -7.20 -63.72 29.37
C CYS A 54 -6.79 -62.50 28.55
N VAL A 55 -5.92 -62.74 27.56
CA VAL A 55 -5.70 -61.79 26.47
C VAL A 55 -7.04 -61.67 25.75
N ASP A 56 -7.80 -60.65 26.10
CA ASP A 56 -9.01 -60.30 25.35
C ASP A 56 -8.56 -59.75 23.99
N ASP A 57 -8.55 -60.64 23.00
CA ASP A 57 -8.15 -60.32 21.63
C ASP A 57 -8.94 -59.14 21.05
N ASP A 58 -10.19 -58.95 21.49
CA ASP A 58 -11.02 -57.85 21.02
C ASP A 58 -10.61 -56.52 21.67
N ALA A 59 -10.20 -56.53 22.94
CA ALA A 59 -9.61 -55.37 23.60
C ALA A 59 -8.27 -54.96 22.95
N MET A 60 -7.43 -55.92 22.59
CA MET A 60 -6.15 -55.66 21.90
C MET A 60 -6.38 -55.10 20.48
N ARG A 61 -7.36 -55.61 19.74
CA ARG A 61 -7.75 -55.07 18.43
C ARG A 61 -8.31 -53.66 18.52
N ALA A 62 -9.15 -53.37 19.52
CA ALA A 62 -9.68 -52.04 19.75
C ALA A 62 -8.56 -51.03 20.03
N ASN A 63 -7.59 -51.40 20.87
CA ASN A 63 -6.41 -50.58 21.15
C ASN A 63 -5.55 -50.35 19.90
N ALA A 64 -5.31 -51.39 19.10
CA ALA A 64 -4.58 -51.26 17.84
C ALA A 64 -5.29 -50.32 16.85
N ASN A 65 -6.62 -50.38 16.78
CA ASN A 65 -7.41 -49.48 15.94
C ASN A 65 -7.32 -48.03 16.43
N LEU A 66 -7.40 -47.80 17.76
CA LEU A 66 -7.25 -46.46 18.34
C LEU A 66 -5.87 -45.87 18.07
N VAL A 67 -4.79 -46.65 18.25
CA VAL A 67 -3.42 -46.22 17.95
C VAL A 67 -3.27 -45.84 16.48
N ARG A 68 -3.85 -46.62 15.56
CA ARG A 68 -3.87 -46.30 14.14
C ARG A 68 -4.62 -44.99 13.86
N GLN A 69 -5.80 -44.78 14.45
CA GLN A 69 -6.56 -43.54 14.30
C GLN A 69 -5.79 -42.33 14.83
N LEU A 70 -5.13 -42.45 15.98
CA LEU A 70 -4.27 -41.38 16.52
C LEU A 70 -3.08 -41.09 15.60
N ALA A 71 -2.45 -42.11 15.03
CA ALA A 71 -1.37 -41.94 14.06
C ALA A 71 -1.86 -41.22 12.78
N GLU A 72 -3.04 -41.58 12.27
CA GLU A 72 -3.66 -40.94 11.10
C GLU A 72 -4.02 -39.47 11.38
N LEU A 73 -4.59 -39.18 12.54
CA LEU A 73 -4.91 -37.81 12.95
C LEU A 73 -3.65 -36.96 13.13
N ASN A 74 -2.60 -37.50 13.75
CA ASN A 74 -1.32 -36.82 13.89
C ASN A 74 -0.67 -36.55 12.53
N ALA A 75 -0.69 -37.52 11.62
CA ALA A 75 -0.18 -37.34 10.26
C ALA A 75 -0.98 -36.27 9.51
N ARG A 76 -2.30 -36.22 9.67
CA ARG A 76 -3.15 -35.18 9.07
C ARG A 76 -2.86 -33.79 9.65
N ALA A 77 -2.69 -33.69 10.97
CA ALA A 77 -2.34 -32.44 11.64
C ALA A 77 -0.97 -31.90 11.15
N GLN A 78 0.03 -32.77 11.02
CA GLN A 78 1.34 -32.40 10.49
C GLN A 78 1.27 -31.89 9.05
N ARG A 79 0.45 -32.51 8.19
CA ARG A 79 0.25 -32.03 6.81
C ARG A 79 -0.41 -30.66 6.77
N LEU A 80 -1.44 -30.43 7.57
CA LEU A 80 -2.12 -29.14 7.63
C LEU A 80 -1.20 -28.02 8.15
N GLU A 81 -0.33 -28.31 9.12
CA GLU A 81 0.65 -27.33 9.60
C GLU A 81 1.71 -27.03 8.51
N ALA A 82 2.18 -28.05 7.78
CA ALA A 82 3.08 -27.85 6.66
C ALA A 82 2.44 -27.01 5.53
N ASP A 83 1.17 -27.28 5.21
CA ASP A 83 0.42 -26.52 4.21
C ASP A 83 0.23 -25.06 4.63
N LYS A 84 -0.05 -24.82 5.91
CA LYS A 84 -0.14 -23.48 6.50
C LYS A 84 1.19 -22.74 6.41
N VAL A 85 2.30 -23.36 6.82
CA VAL A 85 3.64 -22.75 6.72
C VAL A 85 3.98 -22.42 5.25
N ALA A 86 3.64 -23.32 4.31
CA ALA A 86 3.84 -23.07 2.89
C ALA A 86 2.93 -21.97 2.32
N ALA A 87 1.71 -21.82 2.84
CA ALA A 87 0.80 -20.73 2.50
C ALA A 87 1.31 -19.38 3.04
N ASP A 88 1.78 -19.35 4.28
CA ASP A 88 2.36 -18.17 4.94
C ASP A 88 3.64 -17.71 4.23
N ALA A 89 4.52 -18.64 3.84
CA ALA A 89 5.71 -18.33 3.06
C ALA A 89 5.37 -17.69 1.70
N ARG A 90 4.38 -18.25 0.99
CA ARG A 90 3.90 -17.68 -0.28
C ARG A 90 3.21 -16.33 -0.09
N ALA A 91 2.50 -16.14 1.02
CA ALA A 91 1.91 -14.85 1.37
C ALA A 91 3.00 -13.80 1.67
N ALA A 92 4.05 -14.17 2.40
CA ALA A 92 5.18 -13.30 2.69
C ALA A 92 5.96 -12.92 1.41
N GLU A 93 6.21 -13.87 0.52
CA GLU A 93 6.85 -13.61 -0.78
C GLU A 93 6.00 -12.64 -1.62
N ARG A 94 4.68 -12.87 -1.69
CA ARG A 94 3.76 -11.96 -2.37
C ARG A 94 3.76 -10.57 -1.74
N GLN A 95 3.88 -10.47 -0.41
CA GLN A 95 3.99 -9.19 0.30
C GLN A 95 5.33 -8.48 0.02
N ALA A 96 6.41 -9.22 -0.17
CA ALA A 96 7.74 -8.69 -0.48
C ALA A 96 7.90 -8.22 -1.93
N ALA A 97 6.98 -8.61 -2.83
CA ALA A 97 7.06 -8.19 -4.23
C ALA A 97 7.04 -6.65 -4.36
N PRO A 98 7.94 -6.07 -5.17
CA PRO A 98 8.01 -4.62 -5.35
C PRO A 98 6.70 -4.08 -5.94
N SER A 99 6.37 -2.85 -5.59
CA SER A 99 5.19 -2.17 -6.15
C SER A 99 5.29 -2.15 -7.70
N PRO A 100 4.19 -2.40 -8.42
CA PRO A 100 4.18 -2.34 -9.89
C PRO A 100 4.46 -0.92 -10.42
N LEU A 101 4.35 0.10 -9.57
CA LEU A 101 4.66 1.49 -9.90
C LEU A 101 6.01 1.97 -9.38
N ALA A 102 6.78 1.11 -8.69
CA ALA A 102 8.10 1.46 -8.20
C ALA A 102 9.09 1.53 -9.35
N VAL A 103 9.91 2.58 -9.36
CA VAL A 103 11.04 2.70 -10.29
C VAL A 103 12.22 1.92 -9.70
N PRO A 104 12.82 0.96 -10.42
CA PRO A 104 13.89 0.14 -9.88
C PRO A 104 15.16 0.97 -9.64
N ARG A 105 16.00 0.55 -8.67
CA ARG A 105 17.17 1.33 -8.19
C ARG A 105 18.21 1.60 -9.27
N ASP A 106 18.39 0.67 -10.20
CA ASP A 106 19.27 0.81 -11.35
C ASP A 106 18.78 1.93 -12.29
N GLU A 107 17.47 2.11 -12.43
CA GLU A 107 16.91 3.20 -13.21
C GLU A 107 17.15 4.57 -12.56
N TRP A 108 17.07 4.68 -11.23
CA TRP A 108 17.48 5.90 -10.51
C TRP A 108 18.96 6.23 -10.72
N THR A 109 19.82 5.21 -10.74
CA THR A 109 21.25 5.37 -11.01
C THR A 109 21.49 5.88 -12.43
N ARG A 110 20.80 5.29 -13.44
CA ARG A 110 20.84 5.75 -14.83
C ARG A 110 20.38 7.20 -14.99
N MET A 111 19.29 7.58 -14.32
CA MET A 111 18.75 8.95 -14.32
C MET A 111 19.78 9.96 -13.79
N ARG A 112 20.42 9.64 -12.66
CA ARG A 112 21.51 10.45 -12.08
C ARG A 112 22.68 10.64 -13.04
N GLU A 113 23.14 9.57 -13.69
CA GLU A 113 24.24 9.61 -14.65
C GLU A 113 23.88 10.39 -15.91
N ALA A 114 22.66 10.22 -16.41
CA ALA A 114 22.14 10.91 -17.58
C ALA A 114 21.77 12.38 -17.31
N LYS A 115 21.79 12.83 -16.05
CA LYS A 115 21.31 14.15 -15.61
C LYS A 115 19.86 14.41 -16.03
N THR A 116 19.05 13.36 -15.94
CA THR A 116 17.61 13.40 -16.20
C THR A 116 16.87 12.92 -14.96
N LEU A 117 15.68 13.47 -14.72
CA LEU A 117 14.79 13.01 -13.66
C LEU A 117 13.41 12.78 -14.26
N ARG A 118 12.95 11.54 -14.22
CA ARG A 118 11.65 11.14 -14.74
C ARG A 118 10.75 10.79 -13.58
N LEU A 119 9.74 11.62 -13.35
CA LEU A 119 8.78 11.44 -12.29
C LEU A 119 7.46 10.95 -12.87
N ARG A 120 6.87 9.93 -12.24
CA ARG A 120 5.51 9.49 -12.50
C ARG A 120 4.65 9.91 -11.32
N THR A 121 3.76 10.86 -11.55
CA THR A 121 2.88 11.39 -10.51
C THR A 121 1.44 10.96 -10.78
N PRO A 122 0.65 10.56 -9.78
CA PRO A 122 -0.78 10.38 -9.96
C PRO A 122 -1.44 11.58 -10.63
N CYS A 123 -2.26 11.35 -11.65
CA CYS A 123 -3.11 12.39 -12.22
C CYS A 123 -4.08 12.91 -11.15
N SER A 124 -4.61 14.13 -11.33
CA SER A 124 -5.61 14.69 -10.38
C SER A 124 -6.85 13.82 -10.18
N SER A 125 -7.20 13.01 -11.17
CA SER A 125 -8.21 11.96 -11.07
C SER A 125 -7.80 10.69 -11.80
N TRP A 126 -8.33 9.55 -11.36
CA TRP A 126 -8.13 8.25 -12.00
C TRP A 126 -8.73 8.19 -13.41
N SER A 127 -9.83 8.93 -13.64
CA SER A 127 -10.52 9.04 -14.93
C SER A 127 -9.91 10.10 -15.86
N GLY A 128 -8.78 10.69 -15.48
CA GLY A 128 -8.05 11.66 -16.29
C GLY A 128 -7.77 11.15 -17.71
N ARG A 129 -7.44 12.07 -18.63
CA ARG A 129 -7.08 11.74 -20.03
C ARG A 129 -5.73 11.04 -20.08
N ALA A 130 -5.60 9.87 -19.49
CA ALA A 130 -4.43 9.02 -19.65
C ALA A 130 -4.36 8.61 -21.13
N ARG A 131 -3.35 9.12 -21.86
CA ARG A 131 -2.92 8.49 -23.12
C ARG A 131 -2.25 7.18 -22.77
N VAL A 132 -3.03 6.13 -22.61
CA VAL A 132 -2.47 4.78 -22.39
C VAL A 132 -2.28 4.14 -23.75
N SER A 133 -1.04 3.75 -24.05
CA SER A 133 -0.77 2.74 -25.07
C SER A 133 -0.97 1.37 -24.43
N LEU A 134 -2.14 0.75 -24.61
CA LEU A 134 -2.34 -0.64 -24.22
C LEU A 134 -1.39 -1.51 -25.06
N ARG A 135 -0.47 -2.22 -24.40
CA ARG A 135 0.29 -3.31 -25.02
C ARG A 135 -0.63 -4.53 -25.04
N THR A 136 -1.39 -4.68 -26.10
CA THR A 136 -2.06 -5.95 -26.39
C THR A 136 -1.01 -6.99 -26.81
N PRO A 137 -1.21 -8.29 -26.54
CA PRO A 137 -0.33 -9.37 -27.00
C PRO A 137 -0.11 -9.40 -28.51
N SER A 138 -0.98 -8.73 -29.27
CA SER A 138 -0.98 -8.67 -30.74
C SER A 138 -0.20 -7.49 -31.34
N HIS A 139 0.57 -6.72 -30.56
CA HIS A 139 1.31 -5.53 -31.03
C HIS A 139 0.46 -4.42 -31.68
N THR A 140 -0.87 -4.55 -31.75
CA THR A 140 -1.76 -3.52 -32.31
C THR A 140 -2.01 -2.43 -31.27
N ARG A 141 -1.43 -1.24 -31.47
CA ARG A 141 -1.72 -0.05 -30.66
C ARG A 141 -3.13 0.46 -30.97
N LEU A 142 -4.12 0.12 -30.14
CA LEU A 142 -5.41 0.81 -30.15
C LEU A 142 -5.29 2.12 -29.36
N SER A 143 -5.54 3.24 -30.03
CA SER A 143 -5.71 4.55 -29.40
C SER A 143 -7.20 4.89 -29.40
N ILE A 144 -7.91 4.52 -28.34
CA ILE A 144 -9.35 4.81 -28.22
C ILE A 144 -9.52 6.14 -27.48
N GLY A 145 -9.78 7.22 -28.22
CA GLY A 145 -10.16 8.51 -27.66
C GLY A 145 -11.66 8.55 -27.38
N GLY A 146 -12.08 8.27 -26.14
CA GLY A 146 -13.48 8.36 -25.72
C GLY A 146 -13.61 8.71 -24.24
N HIS A 147 -14.25 9.84 -23.94
CA HIS A 147 -14.56 10.30 -22.59
C HIS A 147 -15.64 9.40 -21.96
N GLY A 148 -15.31 8.64 -20.92
CA GLY A 148 -16.26 7.85 -20.13
C GLY A 148 -16.19 6.34 -20.36
N GLY A 149 -16.47 5.86 -21.58
CA GLY A 149 -16.57 4.42 -21.86
C GLY A 149 -15.27 3.64 -21.64
N LEU A 150 -14.11 4.28 -21.87
CA LEU A 150 -12.81 3.62 -21.75
C LEU A 150 -12.47 3.25 -20.30
N ALA A 151 -12.91 4.03 -19.32
CA ALA A 151 -12.61 3.79 -17.92
C ALA A 151 -13.35 2.55 -17.40
N SER A 152 -14.65 2.45 -17.70
CA SER A 152 -15.47 1.30 -17.34
C SER A 152 -15.02 0.00 -18.03
N MET A 153 -14.72 0.04 -19.34
CA MET A 153 -14.19 -1.14 -20.04
C MET A 153 -12.85 -1.62 -19.48
N ARG A 154 -11.95 -0.70 -19.13
CA ARG A 154 -10.68 -1.07 -18.48
C ARG A 154 -10.95 -1.71 -17.12
N ALA A 155 -11.90 -1.18 -16.34
CA ALA A 155 -12.21 -1.67 -15.00
C ALA A 155 -12.73 -3.11 -15.04
N GLU A 156 -13.65 -3.37 -15.97
CA GLU A 156 -14.14 -4.72 -16.24
C GLU A 156 -13.00 -5.65 -16.67
N ALA A 157 -12.11 -5.21 -17.57
CA ALA A 157 -10.94 -5.98 -18.00
C ALA A 157 -9.95 -6.27 -16.85
N ALA A 158 -9.83 -5.36 -15.88
CA ALA A 158 -9.04 -5.55 -14.66
C ALA A 158 -9.73 -6.47 -13.62
N GLY A 159 -10.99 -6.87 -13.87
CA GLY A 159 -11.82 -7.62 -12.95
C GLY A 159 -12.27 -6.81 -11.74
N LEU A 160 -12.45 -5.50 -11.91
CA LEU A 160 -12.98 -4.61 -10.88
C LEU A 160 -14.50 -4.51 -11.00
N ALA A 161 -15.19 -4.68 -9.87
CA ALA A 161 -16.61 -4.41 -9.79
C ALA A 161 -16.88 -2.88 -9.80
N PRO A 162 -18.09 -2.43 -10.19
CA PRO A 162 -18.44 -1.00 -10.20
C PRO A 162 -18.22 -0.31 -8.85
N GLU A 163 -18.47 -1.01 -7.73
CA GLU A 163 -18.28 -0.48 -6.37
C GLU A 163 -16.80 -0.26 -6.04
N GLU A 164 -15.91 -1.06 -6.64
CA GLU A 164 -14.46 -0.97 -6.45
C GLU A 164 -13.86 0.26 -7.17
N LEU A 165 -14.58 0.86 -8.13
CA LEU A 165 -14.16 2.10 -8.77
C LEU A 165 -14.17 3.29 -7.80
N THR A 166 -15.14 3.33 -6.89
CA THR A 166 -15.16 4.32 -5.80
C THR A 166 -13.93 4.13 -4.90
N ALA A 167 -13.55 2.89 -4.63
CA ALA A 167 -12.36 2.59 -3.84
C ALA A 167 -11.05 3.03 -4.54
N VAL A 168 -10.97 2.92 -5.87
CA VAL A 168 -9.87 3.48 -6.68
C VAL A 168 -9.84 5.00 -6.56
N GLU A 169 -10.97 5.68 -6.70
CA GLU A 169 -11.05 7.13 -6.56
C GLU A 169 -10.58 7.60 -5.17
N ASP A 170 -11.02 6.91 -4.13
CA ASP A 170 -10.62 7.24 -2.76
C ASP A 170 -9.14 6.93 -2.50
N ALA A 171 -8.57 5.89 -3.14
CA ALA A 171 -7.14 5.64 -3.12
C ALA A 171 -6.34 6.80 -3.73
N TYR A 172 -6.82 7.40 -4.82
CA TYR A 172 -6.21 8.62 -5.38
C TYR A 172 -6.26 9.79 -4.40
N LYS A 173 -7.42 10.05 -3.78
CA LYS A 173 -7.57 11.12 -2.79
C LYS A 173 -6.59 10.94 -1.62
N ARG A 174 -6.48 9.72 -1.07
CA ARG A 174 -5.54 9.41 0.01
C ARG A 174 -4.08 9.54 -0.43
N ALA A 175 -3.73 9.08 -1.64
CA ALA A 175 -2.38 9.19 -2.17
C ALA A 175 -1.97 10.65 -2.35
N HIS A 176 -2.86 11.50 -2.88
CA HIS A 176 -2.63 12.94 -2.97
C HIS A 176 -2.48 13.58 -1.58
N ALA A 177 -3.35 13.24 -0.62
CA ALA A 177 -3.27 13.78 0.74
C ALA A 177 -1.95 13.40 1.44
N ARG A 178 -1.49 12.15 1.29
CA ARG A 178 -0.19 11.70 1.82
C ARG A 178 0.98 12.40 1.15
N THR A 179 0.95 12.54 -0.17
CA THR A 179 1.98 13.26 -0.93
C THR A 179 2.01 14.74 -0.51
N TRP A 180 0.84 15.37 -0.37
CA TRP A 180 0.72 16.75 0.06
C TRP A 180 1.26 16.95 1.46
N THR A 181 1.00 16.02 2.39
CA THR A 181 1.53 16.08 3.75
C THR A 181 3.07 16.16 3.76
N LYS A 182 3.76 15.43 2.87
CA LYS A 182 5.22 15.48 2.69
C LYS A 182 5.70 16.80 2.08
N MET A 183 4.95 17.34 1.12
CA MET A 183 5.31 18.58 0.41
C MET A 183 4.97 19.86 1.18
N ARG A 184 3.91 19.84 1.99
CA ARG A 184 3.31 21.02 2.65
C ARG A 184 4.33 21.94 3.32
N PRO A 185 5.34 21.46 4.08
CA PRO A 185 6.32 22.35 4.71
C PRO A 185 7.08 23.22 3.72
N ALA A 186 7.36 22.73 2.50
CA ALA A 186 8.05 23.46 1.44
C ALA A 186 7.11 24.33 0.58
N CYS A 187 5.80 24.23 0.78
CA CYS A 187 4.76 24.83 -0.06
C CYS A 187 3.86 25.83 0.68
N THR A 188 4.16 26.12 1.95
CA THR A 188 3.27 26.88 2.83
C THR A 188 3.12 28.33 2.34
N ASP A 189 4.21 28.99 1.95
CA ASP A 189 4.18 30.34 1.38
C ASP A 189 3.32 30.41 0.10
N VAL A 190 3.50 29.46 -0.82
CA VAL A 190 2.84 29.50 -2.14
C VAL A 190 1.33 29.28 -2.07
N VAL A 191 0.86 28.37 -1.21
CA VAL A 191 -0.57 28.01 -1.19
C VAL A 191 -1.40 29.03 -0.42
N TYR A 192 -0.86 29.62 0.65
CA TYR A 192 -1.59 30.59 1.48
C TYR A 192 -1.51 32.03 0.96
N GLU A 193 -0.63 32.33 0.00
CA GLU A 193 -0.61 33.63 -0.70
C GLU A 193 -1.81 33.84 -1.64
N ARG A 194 -2.54 32.78 -2.02
CA ARG A 194 -3.75 32.91 -2.85
C ARG A 194 -4.97 33.24 -1.98
N SER A 195 -5.79 34.18 -2.45
CA SER A 195 -7.07 34.51 -1.81
C SER A 195 -8.04 33.33 -1.77
N GLU A 196 -7.86 32.36 -2.67
CA GLU A 196 -8.60 31.10 -2.73
C GLU A 196 -7.59 29.96 -2.78
N ALA A 197 -7.42 29.27 -1.65
CA ALA A 197 -6.61 28.05 -1.59
C ALA A 197 -7.30 26.95 -2.42
N PRO A 198 -6.56 26.12 -3.17
CA PRO A 198 -7.17 25.06 -3.96
C PRO A 198 -8.00 24.10 -3.09
N ASP A 199 -9.13 23.65 -3.64
CA ASP A 199 -10.15 22.88 -2.93
C ASP A 199 -9.69 21.45 -2.61
N ASN A 200 -8.76 20.90 -3.41
CA ASN A 200 -8.26 19.54 -3.25
C ASN A 200 -6.73 19.45 -3.27
N ASP A 201 -6.20 18.38 -2.67
CA ASP A 201 -4.76 18.20 -2.52
C ASP A 201 -4.03 17.96 -3.85
N ALA A 202 -4.70 17.42 -4.87
CA ALA A 202 -4.10 17.26 -6.20
C ALA A 202 -3.74 18.62 -6.83
N GLU A 203 -4.66 19.59 -6.75
CA GLU A 203 -4.41 20.95 -7.23
C GLU A 203 -3.37 21.68 -6.38
N ARG A 204 -3.30 21.43 -5.07
CA ARG A 204 -2.25 21.99 -4.19
C ARG A 204 -0.87 21.46 -4.59
N LEU A 205 -0.76 20.16 -4.84
CA LEU A 205 0.47 19.52 -5.34
C LEU A 205 0.92 20.15 -6.65
N ALA A 206 0.02 20.22 -7.64
CA ALA A 206 0.32 20.80 -8.95
C ALA A 206 0.70 22.30 -8.85
N THR A 207 -0.05 23.08 -8.06
CA THR A 207 0.23 24.50 -7.84
C THR A 207 1.60 24.72 -7.20
N CYS A 208 1.92 23.95 -6.14
CA CYS A 208 3.22 24.07 -5.49
C CYS A 208 4.36 23.68 -6.43
N ALA A 209 4.26 22.53 -7.09
CA ALA A 209 5.29 22.06 -8.02
C ALA A 209 5.54 23.09 -9.13
N ASN A 210 4.49 23.62 -9.76
CA ASN A 210 4.62 24.61 -10.84
C ASN A 210 5.22 25.94 -10.38
N ARG A 211 5.05 26.32 -9.10
CA ARG A 211 5.54 27.58 -8.56
C ARG A 211 6.97 27.49 -8.01
N LYS A 212 7.32 26.37 -7.37
CA LYS A 212 8.63 26.18 -6.75
C LYS A 212 9.66 25.57 -7.70
N LEU A 213 9.24 24.70 -8.61
CA LEU A 213 10.16 23.99 -9.50
C LEU A 213 10.36 24.75 -10.81
N HIS A 214 11.36 25.62 -10.82
CA HIS A 214 11.83 26.25 -12.05
C HIS A 214 12.90 25.38 -12.71
N VAL A 215 12.58 24.68 -13.80
CA VAL A 215 13.47 23.68 -14.45
C VAL A 215 14.86 24.23 -14.81
N ARG A 216 14.95 25.52 -15.15
CA ARG A 216 16.21 26.20 -15.49
C ARG A 216 16.96 26.77 -14.27
N ALA A 217 16.33 26.81 -13.11
CA ALA A 217 17.00 27.31 -11.91
C ALA A 217 18.05 26.29 -11.45
N GLN A 218 19.24 26.79 -11.12
CA GLN A 218 20.35 25.96 -10.64
C GLN A 218 19.98 25.15 -9.40
N GLN A 219 19.13 25.70 -8.52
CA GLN A 219 18.63 25.02 -7.32
C GLN A 219 17.81 23.78 -7.68
N THR A 220 16.85 23.89 -8.60
CA THR A 220 16.07 22.75 -9.10
C THR A 220 16.95 21.68 -9.73
N GLN A 221 17.95 22.06 -10.52
CA GLN A 221 18.87 21.10 -11.16
C GLN A 221 19.71 20.33 -10.12
N ARG A 222 20.23 21.02 -9.09
CA ARG A 222 20.94 20.37 -7.97
C ARG A 222 20.01 19.45 -7.19
N ALA A 223 18.78 19.89 -6.93
CA ALA A 223 17.77 19.09 -6.25
C ALA A 223 17.41 17.83 -7.05
N MET A 224 17.31 17.91 -8.37
CA MET A 224 17.08 16.75 -9.23
C MET A 224 18.20 15.71 -9.10
N ASP A 225 19.45 16.15 -9.20
CA ASP A 225 20.62 15.28 -9.04
C ASP A 225 20.62 14.60 -7.66
N ARG A 226 20.34 15.39 -6.62
CA ARG A 226 20.32 14.92 -5.24
C ARG A 226 19.19 13.94 -4.98
N VAL A 227 17.99 14.19 -5.51
CA VAL A 227 16.85 13.26 -5.37
C VAL A 227 17.15 11.97 -6.11
N ALA A 228 17.71 12.01 -7.33
CA ALA A 228 18.11 10.80 -8.04
C ALA A 228 19.15 9.98 -7.26
N GLU A 229 20.13 10.64 -6.64
CA GLU A 229 21.12 10.01 -5.75
C GLU A 229 20.47 9.37 -4.52
N LEU A 230 19.61 10.10 -3.81
CA LEU A 230 18.90 9.61 -2.63
C LEU A 230 18.05 8.39 -2.97
N ARG A 231 17.29 8.43 -4.08
CA ARG A 231 16.45 7.31 -4.51
C ARG A 231 17.27 6.10 -4.95
N ALA A 232 18.39 6.30 -5.65
CA ALA A 232 19.31 5.22 -5.99
C ALA A 232 19.87 4.51 -4.73
N ALA A 233 20.10 5.27 -3.65
CA ALA A 233 20.50 4.75 -2.35
C ALA A 233 19.34 4.14 -1.54
N GLY A 234 18.10 4.18 -2.04
CA GLY A 234 16.91 3.72 -1.32
C GLY A 234 16.46 4.65 -0.18
N ALA A 235 16.94 5.90 -0.16
CA ALA A 235 16.48 6.91 0.78
C ALA A 235 15.16 7.55 0.32
N GLY A 236 14.38 8.03 1.29
CA GLY A 236 13.13 8.73 1.05
C GLY A 236 13.22 10.25 1.26
N VAL A 237 12.08 10.92 1.12
CA VAL A 237 11.92 12.38 1.25
C VAL A 237 12.43 12.92 2.60
N ASP A 238 12.44 12.12 3.66
CA ASP A 238 12.89 12.53 5.00
C ASP A 238 14.39 12.88 5.05
N ARG A 239 15.17 12.49 4.02
CA ARG A 239 16.60 12.83 3.89
C ARG A 239 16.87 14.08 3.04
N THR A 240 15.83 14.75 2.56
CA THR A 240 15.92 15.98 1.77
C THR A 240 16.21 17.19 2.66
N THR A 241 16.96 18.15 2.14
CA THR A 241 17.45 19.31 2.88
C THR A 241 16.94 20.64 2.36
N THR A 242 16.58 20.73 1.08
CA THR A 242 15.98 21.94 0.49
C THR A 242 14.50 21.75 0.17
N ASP A 243 13.80 22.85 -0.08
CA ASP A 243 12.39 22.82 -0.47
C ASP A 243 12.19 22.13 -1.84
N GLU A 244 13.05 22.39 -2.82
CA GLU A 244 13.00 21.73 -4.13
C GLU A 244 13.28 20.24 -4.02
N GLU A 245 14.25 19.84 -3.19
CA GLU A 245 14.54 18.43 -2.92
C GLU A 245 13.34 17.74 -2.28
N ARG A 246 12.69 18.39 -1.30
CA ARG A 246 11.51 17.85 -0.63
C ARG A 246 10.34 17.69 -1.59
N ILE A 247 10.10 18.68 -2.44
CA ILE A 247 9.04 18.63 -3.45
C ILE A 247 9.32 17.53 -4.47
N LEU A 248 10.51 17.51 -5.09
CA LEU A 248 10.87 16.50 -6.08
C LEU A 248 10.91 15.10 -5.48
N GLY A 249 11.41 14.94 -4.25
CA GLY A 249 11.44 13.67 -3.53
C GLY A 249 10.05 13.14 -3.21
N ALA A 250 9.14 14.00 -2.74
CA ALA A 250 7.75 13.61 -2.49
C ALA A 250 7.03 13.23 -3.80
N LEU A 251 7.24 13.98 -4.89
CA LEU A 251 6.68 13.64 -6.20
C LEU A 251 7.26 12.33 -6.74
N ALA A 252 8.55 12.05 -6.53
CA ALA A 252 9.19 10.78 -6.90
C ALA A 252 8.60 9.56 -6.16
N GLU A 253 8.12 9.75 -4.94
CA GLU A 253 7.47 8.69 -4.14
C GLU A 253 5.96 8.59 -4.38
N SER A 254 5.36 9.52 -5.14
CA SER A 254 3.90 9.64 -5.22
C SER A 254 3.23 8.45 -5.95
N SER A 255 3.88 7.86 -6.97
CA SER A 255 3.38 6.65 -7.63
C SER A 255 3.45 5.42 -6.74
N GLU A 256 4.51 5.29 -5.93
CA GLU A 256 4.64 4.22 -4.93
C GLU A 256 3.56 4.37 -3.85
N THR A 257 3.34 5.61 -3.38
CA THR A 257 2.26 5.95 -2.45
C THR A 257 0.90 5.55 -3.02
N LEU A 258 0.62 5.85 -4.29
CA LEU A 258 -0.64 5.42 -4.93
C LEU A 258 -0.77 3.90 -5.01
N ALA A 259 0.30 3.19 -5.36
CA ALA A 259 0.26 1.73 -5.38
C ALA A 259 -0.03 1.13 -4.01
N GLU A 260 0.55 1.67 -2.93
CA GLU A 260 0.23 1.28 -1.56
C GLU A 260 -1.26 1.47 -1.24
N GLU A 261 -1.82 2.64 -1.58
CA GLU A 261 -3.24 2.93 -1.36
C GLU A 261 -4.18 2.03 -2.18
N LEU A 262 -3.79 1.67 -3.41
CA LEU A 262 -4.53 0.72 -4.23
C LEU A 262 -4.47 -0.69 -3.67
N VAL A 263 -3.29 -1.14 -3.20
CA VAL A 263 -3.14 -2.44 -2.53
C VAL A 263 -3.98 -2.50 -1.27
N HIS A 264 -4.03 -1.42 -0.50
CA HIS A 264 -4.88 -1.33 0.69
C HIS A 264 -6.37 -1.39 0.35
N ALA A 265 -6.80 -0.72 -0.72
CA ALA A 265 -8.20 -0.65 -1.12
C ALA A 265 -8.73 -1.92 -1.81
N LEU A 266 -7.94 -2.52 -2.70
CA LEU A 266 -8.38 -3.60 -3.61
C LEU A 266 -7.75 -4.96 -3.31
N GLY A 267 -6.71 -4.98 -2.46
CA GLY A 267 -5.79 -6.11 -2.38
C GLY A 267 -4.76 -6.11 -3.51
N ARG A 268 -3.64 -6.80 -3.28
CA ARG A 268 -2.46 -6.75 -4.15
C ARG A 268 -2.73 -7.20 -5.58
N GLU A 269 -3.45 -8.30 -5.76
CA GLU A 269 -3.68 -8.91 -7.07
C GLU A 269 -4.54 -8.01 -7.97
N LYS A 270 -5.63 -7.44 -7.41
CA LYS A 270 -6.48 -6.48 -8.11
C LYS A 270 -5.77 -5.16 -8.36
N ALA A 271 -4.97 -4.67 -7.41
CA ALA A 271 -4.17 -3.46 -7.61
C ALA A 271 -3.15 -3.63 -8.75
N ALA A 272 -2.47 -4.77 -8.84
CA ALA A 272 -1.56 -5.08 -9.93
C ALA A 272 -2.29 -5.10 -11.29
N ARG A 273 -3.43 -5.81 -11.38
CA ARG A 273 -4.27 -5.77 -12.58
C ARG A 273 -4.76 -4.36 -12.92
N ALA A 274 -5.18 -3.57 -11.94
CA ALA A 274 -5.61 -2.19 -12.18
C ALA A 274 -4.50 -1.36 -12.84
N VAL A 275 -3.24 -1.55 -12.44
CA VAL A 275 -2.08 -0.93 -13.08
C VAL A 275 -1.87 -1.48 -14.49
N ASP A 276 -1.82 -2.81 -14.67
CA ASP A 276 -1.52 -3.46 -15.95
C ASP A 276 -2.55 -3.15 -17.05
N TYR A 277 -3.83 -3.07 -16.68
CA TYR A 277 -4.94 -2.71 -17.57
C TYR A 277 -5.13 -1.19 -17.71
N GLY A 278 -4.24 -0.40 -17.11
CA GLY A 278 -4.22 1.05 -17.27
C GLY A 278 -5.41 1.78 -16.65
N ILE A 279 -5.98 1.26 -15.55
CA ILE A 279 -6.95 2.00 -14.72
C ILE A 279 -6.29 3.22 -14.09
N VAL A 280 -5.03 3.05 -13.71
CA VAL A 280 -4.23 4.07 -13.05
C VAL A 280 -3.76 5.10 -14.07
N CYS A 281 -4.20 6.33 -13.90
CA CYS A 281 -3.67 7.52 -14.57
C CYS A 281 -2.41 8.03 -13.83
N LEU A 282 -1.30 8.09 -14.55
CA LEU A 282 -0.05 8.71 -14.11
C LEU A 282 0.39 9.74 -15.16
N ASP A 283 0.76 10.92 -14.70
CA ASP A 283 1.45 11.93 -15.49
C ASP A 283 2.96 11.69 -15.41
N GLU A 284 3.62 11.54 -16.56
CA GLU A 284 5.07 11.40 -16.64
C GLU A 284 5.70 12.75 -16.98
N THR A 285 6.45 13.31 -16.02
CA THR A 285 7.22 14.56 -16.22
C THR A 285 8.70 14.22 -16.28
N THR A 286 9.35 14.61 -17.37
CA THR A 286 10.81 14.45 -17.54
C THR A 286 11.48 15.80 -17.40
N TYR A 287 12.33 15.93 -16.40
CA TYR A 287 13.22 17.05 -16.21
C TYR A 287 14.60 16.71 -16.78
N MET A 288 15.19 17.61 -17.55
CA MET A 288 16.53 17.45 -18.10
C MET A 288 17.39 18.62 -17.65
N ALA A 289 18.56 18.36 -17.07
CA ALA A 289 19.53 19.42 -16.84
C ALA A 289 19.98 19.95 -18.21
N GLU A 290 20.02 21.28 -18.37
CA GLU A 290 20.59 21.86 -19.57
C GLU A 290 22.05 21.40 -19.66
N ARG A 291 22.39 20.65 -20.72
CA ARG A 291 23.80 20.33 -20.98
C ARG A 291 24.52 21.67 -21.14
N PRO A 292 25.66 21.88 -20.46
CA PRO A 292 26.47 23.06 -20.72
C PRO A 292 26.74 23.08 -22.22
N ARG A 293 26.35 24.17 -22.88
CA ARG A 293 26.60 24.34 -24.31
C ARG A 293 28.11 24.23 -24.50
N SER A 294 28.55 23.10 -25.04
CA SER A 294 29.94 22.88 -25.37
C SER A 294 30.31 23.81 -26.52
N GLY A 295 30.91 24.96 -26.20
CA GLY A 295 31.48 25.90 -27.18
C GLY A 295 30.78 27.24 -27.26
N ALA A 296 31.18 28.16 -26.38
CA ALA A 296 31.28 29.58 -26.69
C ALA A 296 32.69 30.04 -26.29
#